data_AF-A0A955WE40-F1
#
_entry.id   AF-A0A955WE40-F1
#
_cell.length_a   1.000
_cell.length_b   1.000
_cell.length_c   1.000
_cell.angle_alpha   90.00
_cell.angle_beta   90.00
_cell.angle_gamma   90.00
#
_symmetry.space_group_name_H-M   'P 1'
#
loop_
_entity.id
_entity.type
_entity.pdbx_description
1 polymer ?
#
loop_
_entity_poly.entity_id
_entity_poly.type
_entity_poly.pdbx_seq_one_letter_code
_entity_poly.pdbx_strand_id
1 'polypeptide(L)'
;MSKPTTRRTTAVWLLGALASLAPPALAPASARAHEPDLCAPPRVALGTQLGLAALRVDHAAALAGCGPSTCGVRVTAVDRSRCQIELMPEPWGFRVRVLPRADSGSPAELQLNVSVDDGGVHQRVVSENVWAVAGPVAIVGVTERRRHTHGGEPARIGWARFRAWNDSGAPLPLALQSGAFLHNGHATPLTDARVEPAMLPPGESELEVRFAPRDAYQSWNDRFSVRVRLRAGTQELVPQAQWSITRVTPLRR
;
A
#
# COMPACT_ATOMS: atom_id res chain seq x y z
N MET A 1 47.95 -49.47 -66.76
CA MET A 1 48.41 -50.54 -65.86
C MET A 1 47.19 -51.24 -65.27
N SER A 2 47.11 -52.55 -65.53
CA SER A 2 46.39 -53.64 -64.84
C SER A 2 44.96 -53.45 -64.27
N LYS A 3 44.01 -54.08 -64.97
CA LYS A 3 42.82 -54.81 -64.45
C LYS A 3 43.25 -55.91 -63.42
N PRO A 4 42.38 -56.52 -62.57
CA PRO A 4 41.00 -56.91 -62.91
C PRO A 4 39.90 -56.92 -61.81
N THR A 5 38.68 -57.00 -62.35
CA THR A 5 37.41 -57.54 -61.85
C THR A 5 37.46 -58.82 -61.01
N THR A 6 36.53 -58.95 -60.05
CA THR A 6 35.75 -60.20 -59.87
C THR A 6 34.30 -59.92 -59.42
N ARG A 7 33.35 -60.53 -60.13
CA ARG A 7 31.91 -60.63 -59.84
C ARG A 7 31.61 -61.71 -58.80
N ARG A 8 30.36 -61.69 -58.26
CA ARG A 8 29.48 -62.80 -57.76
C ARG A 8 28.97 -62.51 -56.33
N THR A 9 27.73 -62.71 -55.90
CA THR A 9 26.46 -63.26 -56.43
C THR A 9 25.34 -62.82 -55.48
N THR A 10 24.11 -62.77 -56.00
CA THR A 10 22.79 -62.66 -55.38
C THR A 10 22.60 -63.43 -54.06
N ALA A 11 21.89 -62.84 -53.09
CA ALA A 11 20.92 -63.53 -52.24
C ALA A 11 19.97 -62.52 -51.56
N VAL A 12 18.70 -62.57 -51.95
CA VAL A 12 17.56 -61.99 -51.21
C VAL A 12 17.20 -62.96 -50.09
N TRP A 13 17.10 -62.48 -48.86
CA TRP A 13 16.32 -63.11 -47.80
C TRP A 13 15.62 -62.02 -46.98
N LEU A 14 14.29 -61.98 -47.12
CA LEU A 14 13.39 -61.46 -46.09
C LEU A 14 13.56 -62.31 -44.83
N LEU A 15 13.57 -61.69 -43.66
CA LEU A 15 12.93 -62.23 -42.44
C LEU A 15 13.02 -61.22 -41.28
N GLY A 16 11.87 -60.97 -40.65
CA GLY A 16 11.81 -60.78 -39.20
C GLY A 16 11.84 -59.35 -38.68
N ALA A 17 10.74 -58.61 -38.85
CA ALA A 17 10.39 -57.54 -37.93
C ALA A 17 10.05 -58.16 -36.56
N LEU A 18 11.00 -58.17 -35.62
CA LEU A 18 10.73 -58.33 -34.19
C LEU A 18 10.84 -56.95 -33.55
N ALA A 19 9.72 -56.21 -33.60
CA ALA A 19 9.52 -55.05 -32.75
C ALA A 19 9.48 -55.55 -31.29
N SER A 20 10.56 -55.32 -30.55
CA SER A 20 10.54 -55.47 -29.10
C SER A 20 9.50 -54.52 -28.52
N LEU A 21 8.38 -55.09 -28.05
CA LEU A 21 7.46 -54.44 -27.13
C LEU A 21 8.17 -54.31 -25.77
N ALA A 22 9.05 -53.32 -25.65
CA ALA A 22 9.37 -52.77 -24.35
C ALA A 22 8.12 -51.96 -23.89
N PRO A 23 7.58 -52.20 -22.68
CA PRO A 23 6.54 -51.34 -22.15
C PRO A 23 7.09 -49.91 -22.10
N PRO A 24 6.29 -48.88 -22.45
CA PRO A 24 6.73 -47.51 -22.29
C PRO A 24 7.08 -47.32 -20.82
N ALA A 25 8.34 -46.96 -20.55
CA ALA A 25 8.74 -46.49 -19.24
C ALA A 25 7.76 -45.38 -18.87
N LEU A 26 6.99 -45.60 -17.80
CA LEU A 26 6.18 -44.57 -17.17
C LEU A 26 7.10 -43.36 -16.98
N ALA A 27 6.87 -42.31 -17.75
CA ALA A 27 7.48 -41.02 -17.50
C ALA A 27 7.23 -40.71 -16.01
N PRO A 28 8.25 -40.28 -15.24
CA PRO A 28 8.02 -39.89 -13.87
C PRO A 28 6.93 -38.83 -13.90
N ALA A 29 5.82 -39.10 -13.20
CA ALA A 29 4.78 -38.11 -12.99
C ALA A 29 5.50 -36.84 -12.55
N SER A 30 5.46 -35.80 -13.38
CA SER A 30 6.02 -34.50 -13.06
C SER A 30 5.42 -34.12 -11.71
N ALA A 31 6.22 -34.21 -10.65
CA ALA A 31 5.86 -33.66 -9.37
C ALA A 31 5.62 -32.19 -9.64
N ARG A 32 4.34 -31.79 -9.75
CA ARG A 32 3.98 -30.38 -9.76
C ARG A 32 4.61 -29.83 -8.49
N ALA A 33 5.68 -29.07 -8.63
CA ALA A 33 6.21 -28.29 -7.53
C ALA A 33 5.01 -27.56 -6.95
N HIS A 34 4.63 -27.92 -5.71
CA HIS A 34 3.56 -27.21 -5.02
C HIS A 34 4.05 -25.77 -4.93
N GLU A 35 3.34 -24.88 -5.59
CA GLU A 35 3.60 -23.46 -5.47
C GLU A 35 3.52 -23.12 -3.98
N PRO A 36 4.55 -22.49 -3.40
CA PRO A 36 4.58 -22.26 -1.96
C PRO A 36 3.38 -21.42 -1.55
N ASP A 37 2.60 -21.92 -0.59
CA ASP A 37 1.53 -21.15 0.02
C ASP A 37 2.15 -19.98 0.80
N LEU A 38 2.16 -18.81 0.18
CA LEU A 38 2.73 -17.61 0.76
C LEU A 38 1.94 -17.12 1.99
N CYS A 39 0.73 -17.63 2.21
CA CYS A 39 -0.11 -17.36 3.37
C CYS A 39 -0.14 -18.50 4.39
N ALA A 40 0.79 -19.46 4.30
CA ALA A 40 0.92 -20.52 5.30
C ALA A 40 1.02 -19.95 6.72
N PRO A 41 0.30 -20.49 7.73
CA PRO A 41 0.22 -19.89 9.06
C PRO A 41 1.57 -19.59 9.75
N PRO A 42 2.60 -20.46 9.66
CA PRO A 42 3.92 -20.15 10.24
C PRO A 42 4.58 -18.93 9.59
N ARG A 43 4.44 -18.79 8.26
CA ARG A 43 5.02 -17.67 7.50
C ARG A 43 4.33 -16.36 7.88
N VAL A 44 2.99 -16.36 7.95
CA VAL A 44 2.20 -15.20 8.40
C VAL A 44 2.56 -14.80 9.83
N ALA A 45 2.66 -15.76 10.76
CA ALA A 45 3.03 -15.47 12.14
C ALA A 45 4.40 -14.80 12.25
N LEU A 46 5.40 -15.32 11.53
CA LEU A 46 6.75 -14.75 11.48
C LEU A 46 6.75 -13.34 10.88
N GLY A 47 6.08 -13.15 9.74
CA GLY A 47 5.97 -11.84 9.08
C GLY A 47 5.31 -10.79 9.99
N THR A 48 4.23 -11.16 10.68
CA THR A 48 3.56 -10.31 11.67
C THR A 48 4.49 -9.96 12.83
N GLN A 49 5.20 -10.94 13.39
CA GLN A 49 6.12 -10.73 14.50
C GLN A 49 7.24 -9.75 14.11
N LEU A 50 7.91 -9.99 12.99
CA LEU A 50 8.99 -9.12 12.50
C LEU A 50 8.48 -7.70 12.24
N GLY A 51 7.31 -7.58 11.58
CA GLY A 51 6.76 -6.28 11.24
C GLY A 51 6.35 -5.46 12.45
N LEU A 52 5.67 -6.08 13.42
CA LEU A 52 5.29 -5.40 14.65
C LEU A 52 6.50 -5.06 15.52
N ALA A 53 7.49 -5.94 15.60
CA ALA A 53 8.72 -5.67 16.36
C ALA A 53 9.42 -4.41 15.81
N ALA A 54 9.53 -4.30 14.49
CA ALA A 54 10.18 -3.16 13.84
C ALA A 54 9.41 -1.84 14.00
N LEU A 55 8.07 -1.88 13.93
CA LEU A 55 7.25 -0.68 14.11
C LEU A 55 7.17 -0.21 15.57
N ARG A 56 7.26 -1.14 16.54
CA ARG A 56 7.17 -0.80 17.96
C ARG A 56 8.25 0.15 18.44
N VAL A 57 9.41 0.18 17.77
CA VAL A 57 10.53 1.05 18.14
C VAL A 57 10.11 2.52 18.22
N ASP A 58 9.27 3.00 17.27
CA ASP A 58 8.84 4.42 17.26
C ASP A 58 7.31 4.61 17.32
N HIS A 59 6.53 3.53 17.23
CA HIS A 59 5.06 3.63 17.12
C HIS A 59 4.30 2.70 18.07
N ALA A 60 4.90 2.33 19.21
CA ALA A 60 4.26 1.43 20.18
C ALA A 60 2.81 1.81 20.54
N ALA A 61 2.53 3.10 20.75
CA ALA A 61 1.19 3.59 21.07
C ALA A 61 0.17 3.31 19.95
N ALA A 62 0.54 3.58 18.69
CA ALA A 62 -0.33 3.34 17.53
C ALA A 62 -0.61 1.85 17.29
N LEU A 63 0.26 0.97 17.81
CA LEU A 63 0.10 -0.48 17.71
C LEU A 63 -0.70 -1.09 18.88
N ALA A 64 -1.13 -0.28 19.84
CA ALA A 64 -1.86 -0.75 21.00
C ALA A 64 -3.23 -1.31 20.61
N GLY A 65 -3.47 -2.59 20.93
CA GLY A 65 -4.75 -3.26 20.66
C GLY A 65 -4.92 -3.77 19.22
N CYS A 66 -3.83 -3.90 18.46
CA CYS A 66 -3.90 -4.56 17.16
C CYS A 66 -4.25 -6.05 17.29
N GLY A 67 -5.24 -6.46 16.51
CA GLY A 67 -5.74 -7.83 16.45
C GLY A 67 -4.87 -8.76 15.60
N PRO A 68 -5.38 -9.96 15.26
CA PRO A 68 -4.68 -10.87 14.36
C PRO A 68 -4.53 -10.26 12.96
N SER A 69 -3.47 -10.67 12.27
CA SER A 69 -3.21 -10.25 10.90
C SER A 69 -4.01 -11.04 9.87
N THR A 70 -4.40 -10.39 8.78
CA THR A 70 -4.93 -11.05 7.58
C THR A 70 -3.84 -11.19 6.51
N CYS A 71 -3.87 -12.27 5.72
CA CYS A 71 -2.92 -12.48 4.62
C CYS A 71 -3.65 -12.43 3.27
N GLY A 72 -3.08 -11.74 2.29
CA GLY A 72 -3.61 -11.62 0.92
C GLY A 72 -4.87 -10.76 0.78
N VAL A 73 -5.42 -10.26 1.89
CA VAL A 73 -6.61 -9.40 1.90
C VAL A 73 -6.17 -7.96 2.14
N ARG A 74 -6.43 -7.09 1.16
CA ARG A 74 -6.25 -5.65 1.29
C ARG A 74 -7.51 -5.01 1.85
N VAL A 75 -7.43 -4.32 2.99
CA VAL A 75 -8.53 -3.49 3.48
C VAL A 75 -8.54 -2.18 2.68
N THR A 76 -9.69 -1.81 2.15
CA THR A 76 -9.84 -0.61 1.31
C THR A 76 -10.25 0.62 2.10
N ALA A 77 -10.76 0.43 3.33
CA ALA A 77 -11.24 1.50 4.19
C ALA A 77 -10.66 1.37 5.59
N VAL A 78 -10.04 2.45 6.07
CA VAL A 78 -9.62 2.58 7.48
C VAL A 78 -10.84 2.46 8.39
N ASP A 79 -10.69 1.72 9.48
CA ASP A 79 -11.69 1.56 10.53
C ASP A 79 -11.19 2.25 11.80
N ARG A 80 -11.89 3.28 12.26
CA ARG A 80 -11.47 4.05 13.44
C ARG A 80 -11.52 3.25 14.75
N SER A 81 -12.29 2.16 14.80
CA SER A 81 -12.56 1.44 16.05
C SER A 81 -11.57 0.32 16.35
N ARG A 82 -10.83 -0.14 15.34
CA ARG A 82 -9.91 -1.29 15.46
C ARG A 82 -8.59 -1.02 14.77
N CYS A 83 -7.52 -1.55 15.35
CA CYS A 83 -6.26 -1.64 14.63
C CYS A 83 -6.26 -2.90 13.76
N GLN A 84 -5.93 -2.75 12.48
CA GLN A 84 -5.89 -3.83 11.49
C GLN A 84 -4.45 -4.07 11.05
N ILE A 85 -4.08 -5.34 10.88
CA ILE A 85 -2.77 -5.74 10.35
C ILE A 85 -3.01 -6.56 9.09
N GLU A 86 -2.37 -6.17 8.01
CA GLU A 86 -2.43 -6.85 6.71
C GLU A 86 -1.03 -7.28 6.28
N LEU A 87 -0.96 -8.49 5.75
CA LEU A 87 0.22 -9.04 5.12
C LEU A 87 -0.09 -9.26 3.64
N MET A 88 0.56 -8.47 2.80
CA MET A 88 0.57 -8.71 1.36
C MET A 88 1.75 -9.63 1.05
N PRO A 89 1.50 -10.90 0.68
CA PRO A 89 2.55 -11.87 0.44
C PRO A 89 3.38 -11.50 -0.80
N GLU A 90 4.68 -11.72 -0.67
CA GLU A 90 5.67 -11.63 -1.74
C GLU A 90 6.55 -12.89 -1.67
N PRO A 91 7.22 -13.31 -2.76
CA PRO A 91 8.06 -14.52 -2.74
C PRO A 91 9.12 -14.51 -1.62
N TRP A 92 9.72 -13.35 -1.36
CA TRP A 92 10.78 -13.14 -0.34
C TRP A 92 10.24 -12.82 1.06
N GLY A 93 8.95 -12.52 1.22
CA GLY A 93 8.39 -12.19 2.53
C GLY A 93 7.03 -11.54 2.46
N PHE A 94 6.87 -10.41 3.15
CA PHE A 94 5.62 -9.66 3.16
C PHE A 94 5.85 -8.16 3.10
N ARG A 95 4.91 -7.47 2.47
CA ARG A 95 4.63 -6.09 2.82
C ARG A 95 3.63 -6.10 3.96
N VAL A 96 4.05 -5.66 5.14
CA VAL A 96 3.23 -5.52 6.33
C VAL A 96 2.64 -4.13 6.33
N ARG A 97 1.32 -4.04 6.42
CA ARG A 97 0.60 -2.78 6.56
C ARG A 97 -0.22 -2.83 7.84
N VAL A 98 -0.09 -1.80 8.66
CA VAL A 98 -0.88 -1.61 9.87
C VAL A 98 -1.72 -0.35 9.70
N LEU A 99 -3.01 -0.47 9.96
CA LEU A 99 -3.96 0.63 10.02
C LEU A 99 -4.35 0.80 11.50
N PRO A 100 -3.71 1.71 12.23
CA PRO A 100 -4.04 1.96 13.63
C PRO A 100 -5.50 2.36 13.82
N ARG A 101 -6.06 1.98 14.98
CA ARG A 101 -7.33 2.56 15.44
C ARG A 101 -7.17 4.07 15.61
N ALA A 102 -8.28 4.79 15.62
CA ALA A 102 -8.24 6.22 15.86
C ALA A 102 -7.73 6.52 17.27
N ASP A 103 -6.61 7.23 17.32
CA ASP A 103 -6.04 7.81 18.52
C ASP A 103 -5.30 9.09 18.14
N SER A 104 -5.42 10.14 18.94
CA SER A 104 -4.94 11.47 18.55
C SER A 104 -3.43 11.48 18.32
N GLY A 105 -3.00 11.93 17.15
CA GLY A 105 -1.59 11.96 16.74
C GLY A 105 -1.06 10.64 16.18
N SER A 106 -1.84 9.55 16.23
CA SER A 106 -1.43 8.29 15.59
C SER A 106 -1.45 8.43 14.06
N PRO A 107 -0.45 7.88 13.34
CA PRO A 107 -0.47 7.84 11.89
C PRO A 107 -1.62 6.97 11.39
N ALA A 108 -2.19 7.32 10.24
CA ALA A 108 -3.30 6.60 9.63
C ALA A 108 -2.89 5.22 9.08
N GLU A 109 -1.63 5.11 8.65
CA GLU A 109 -1.07 3.90 8.06
C GLU A 109 0.42 3.82 8.38
N LEU A 110 0.86 2.61 8.72
CA LEU A 110 2.25 2.21 8.84
C LEU A 110 2.48 1.07 7.85
N GLN A 111 3.54 1.16 7.05
CA GLN A 111 3.88 0.11 6.10
C GLN A 111 5.38 -0.18 6.16
N LEU A 112 5.74 -1.46 6.06
CA LEU A 112 7.12 -1.87 5.84
C LEU A 112 7.17 -3.16 5.03
N ASN A 113 8.35 -3.49 4.52
CA ASN A 113 8.63 -4.77 3.93
C ASN A 113 9.43 -5.62 4.93
N VAL A 114 9.05 -6.87 5.13
CA VAL A 114 9.79 -7.84 5.93
C VAL A 114 10.19 -9.01 5.04
N SER A 115 11.46 -9.37 5.08
CA SER A 115 11.94 -10.62 4.52
C SER A 115 11.83 -11.69 5.60
N VAL A 116 11.20 -12.81 5.26
CA VAL A 116 11.06 -13.94 6.20
C VAL A 116 12.23 -14.91 6.11
N ASP A 117 13.04 -14.81 5.06
CA ASP A 117 14.16 -15.71 4.80
C ASP A 117 15.39 -15.32 5.64
N ASP A 118 15.65 -14.01 5.81
CA ASP A 118 16.76 -13.47 6.60
C ASP A 118 16.30 -12.65 7.83
N GLY A 119 14.98 -12.52 8.03
CA GLY A 119 14.40 -11.70 9.10
C GLY A 119 14.58 -10.19 8.91
N GLY A 120 15.03 -9.75 7.73
CA GLY A 120 15.33 -8.37 7.41
C GLY A 120 14.09 -7.48 7.34
N VAL A 121 14.26 -6.22 7.72
CA VAL A 121 13.24 -5.18 7.54
C VAL A 121 13.73 -4.20 6.48
N HIS A 122 12.93 -4.05 5.45
CA HIS A 122 13.22 -3.20 4.31
C HIS A 122 12.15 -2.13 4.19
N GLN A 123 12.53 -0.97 3.64
CA GLN A 123 11.66 0.15 3.27
C GLN A 123 10.49 0.41 4.24
N ARG A 124 10.68 1.36 5.16
CA ARG A 124 9.60 1.81 6.04
C ARG A 124 8.91 3.03 5.45
N VAL A 125 7.58 3.00 5.46
CA VAL A 125 6.71 4.09 5.06
C VAL A 125 5.73 4.36 6.18
N VAL A 126 5.84 5.54 6.78
CA VAL A 126 4.86 6.07 7.74
C VAL A 126 3.98 7.07 6.99
N SER A 127 2.67 6.96 7.15
CA SER A 127 1.74 7.95 6.61
C SER A 127 1.90 9.26 7.36
N GLU A 128 1.88 10.36 6.62
CA GLU A 128 1.83 11.70 7.19
C GLU A 128 0.39 12.10 7.57
N ASN A 129 -0.61 11.32 7.17
CA ASN A 129 -1.95 11.51 7.67
C ASN A 129 -1.97 11.09 9.13
N VAL A 130 -2.39 12.00 10.01
CA VAL A 130 -2.54 11.72 11.43
C VAL A 130 -4.01 11.81 11.80
N TRP A 131 -4.40 10.89 12.69
CA TRP A 131 -5.69 10.93 13.35
C TRP A 131 -5.79 12.16 14.24
N ALA A 132 -6.88 12.90 14.11
CA ALA A 132 -7.32 13.86 15.10
C ALA A 132 -8.58 13.32 15.76
N VAL A 133 -8.53 13.13 17.08
CA VAL A 133 -9.65 12.59 17.86
C VAL A 133 -9.94 13.53 19.02
N ALA A 134 -11.20 13.96 19.13
CA ALA A 134 -11.67 14.84 20.20
C ALA A 134 -13.15 14.55 20.51
N GLY A 135 -13.43 14.09 21.73
CA GLY A 135 -14.77 13.72 22.16
C GLY A 135 -15.38 12.66 21.22
N PRO A 136 -16.59 12.88 20.66
CA PRO A 136 -17.25 11.94 19.76
C PRO A 136 -16.78 12.06 18.30
N VAL A 137 -15.76 12.87 18.01
CA VAL A 137 -15.34 13.17 16.64
C VAL A 137 -13.94 12.60 16.38
N ALA A 138 -13.80 11.91 15.25
CA ALA A 138 -12.51 11.48 14.71
C ALA A 138 -12.39 11.93 13.26
N ILE A 139 -11.23 12.45 12.86
CA ILE A 139 -10.95 12.88 11.49
C ILE A 139 -9.55 12.40 11.08
N VAL A 140 -9.41 11.89 9.87
CA VAL A 140 -8.12 11.51 9.28
C VAL A 140 -8.08 11.88 7.81
N GLY A 141 -6.93 12.34 7.33
CA GLY A 141 -6.75 12.64 5.92
C GLY A 141 -6.73 11.40 5.04
N VAL A 142 -7.07 11.61 3.77
CA VAL A 142 -6.96 10.61 2.71
C VAL A 142 -5.70 10.90 1.91
N THR A 143 -4.91 9.86 1.62
CA THR A 143 -3.76 10.00 0.72
C THR A 143 -4.24 9.99 -0.73
N GLU A 144 -3.99 11.08 -1.44
CA GLU A 144 -4.20 11.17 -2.87
C GLU A 144 -2.92 10.91 -3.67
N ARG A 145 -3.08 10.49 -4.92
CA ARG A 145 -1.97 10.33 -5.86
C ARG A 145 -2.15 11.27 -7.04
N ARG A 146 -1.12 12.04 -7.35
CA ARG A 146 -1.08 12.90 -8.54
C ARG A 146 0.16 12.59 -9.36
N ARG A 147 0.14 13.03 -10.61
CA ARG A 147 1.27 12.88 -11.53
C ARG A 147 1.61 14.23 -12.16
N HIS A 148 2.89 14.41 -12.47
CA HIS A 148 3.36 15.53 -13.28
C HIS A 148 4.45 15.06 -14.25
N THR A 149 4.60 15.76 -15.36
CA THR A 149 5.60 15.42 -16.38
C THR A 149 6.96 16.00 -16.02
N HIS A 150 8.04 15.24 -16.22
CA HIS A 150 9.40 15.76 -16.04
C HIS A 150 9.66 16.90 -17.04
N GLY A 151 10.09 18.06 -16.53
CA GLY A 151 10.25 19.29 -17.33
C GLY A 151 8.93 19.92 -17.82
N GLY A 152 7.77 19.40 -17.39
CA GLY A 152 6.45 19.97 -17.68
C GLY A 152 5.83 20.64 -16.46
N GLU A 153 4.53 20.95 -16.58
CA GLU A 153 3.75 21.60 -15.53
C GLU A 153 3.72 20.81 -14.21
N PRO A 154 3.76 21.49 -13.05
CA PRO A 154 3.62 20.86 -11.74
C PRO A 154 2.23 20.24 -11.55
N ALA A 155 2.11 19.34 -10.56
CA ALA A 155 0.80 18.93 -10.09
C ALA A 155 0.19 20.11 -9.30
N ARG A 156 -1.02 20.55 -9.67
CA ARG A 156 -1.72 21.63 -8.95
C ARG A 156 -2.67 21.05 -7.91
N ILE A 157 -2.45 21.40 -6.65
CA ILE A 157 -3.22 20.93 -5.49
C ILE A 157 -4.00 22.11 -4.93
N GLY A 158 -5.33 22.04 -4.92
CA GLY A 158 -6.20 23.10 -4.38
C GLY A 158 -7.29 22.59 -3.44
N TRP A 159 -7.20 21.33 -3.03
CA TRP A 159 -8.17 20.72 -2.14
C TRP A 159 -7.55 19.51 -1.44
N ALA A 160 -8.08 19.14 -0.28
CA ALA A 160 -7.71 17.97 0.53
C ALA A 160 -8.93 17.22 1.07
N ARG A 161 -8.93 15.89 0.95
CA ARG A 161 -10.00 15.01 1.46
C ARG A 161 -9.65 14.44 2.82
N PHE A 162 -10.67 14.32 3.66
CA PHE A 162 -10.60 13.67 4.95
C PHE A 162 -11.83 12.79 5.15
N ARG A 163 -11.64 11.66 5.85
CA ARG A 163 -12.74 10.87 6.40
C ARG A 163 -12.97 11.30 7.83
N ALA A 164 -14.24 11.43 8.20
CA ALA A 164 -14.66 11.88 9.50
C ALA A 164 -15.76 10.98 10.06
N TRP A 165 -15.77 10.88 11.38
CA TRP A 165 -16.80 10.17 12.12
C TRP A 165 -17.34 11.07 13.23
N ASN A 166 -18.66 11.08 13.36
CA ASN A 166 -19.38 11.84 14.37
C ASN A 166 -20.33 10.91 15.14
N ASP A 167 -19.95 10.58 16.36
CA ASP A 167 -20.71 9.69 17.24
C ASP A 167 -21.65 10.43 18.19
N SER A 168 -21.80 11.75 18.04
CA SER A 168 -22.66 12.53 18.94
C SER A 168 -24.16 12.25 18.76
N GLY A 169 -24.53 11.55 17.68
CA GLY A 169 -25.92 11.29 17.30
C GLY A 169 -26.64 12.49 16.68
N ALA A 170 -25.98 13.65 16.54
CA ALA A 170 -26.54 14.85 15.92
C ALA A 170 -25.55 15.52 14.96
N PRO A 171 -26.01 16.26 13.93
CA PRO A 171 -25.12 17.04 13.07
C PRO A 171 -24.34 18.09 13.87
N LEU A 172 -23.04 18.24 13.61
CA LEU A 172 -22.18 19.20 14.27
C LEU A 172 -21.77 20.33 13.29
N PRO A 173 -21.83 21.61 13.68
CA PRO A 173 -21.25 22.70 12.87
C PRO A 173 -19.77 22.47 12.64
N LEU A 174 -19.30 22.61 11.40
CA LEU A 174 -17.92 22.44 11.01
C LEU A 174 -17.34 23.76 10.51
N ALA A 175 -16.26 24.21 11.15
CA ALA A 175 -15.57 25.44 10.79
C ALA A 175 -14.07 25.19 10.61
N LEU A 176 -13.51 25.75 9.53
CA LEU A 176 -12.06 25.81 9.34
C LEU A 176 -11.52 27.05 10.07
N GLN A 177 -10.58 26.84 10.99
CA GLN A 177 -9.97 27.94 11.76
C GLN A 177 -8.68 28.42 11.13
N SER A 178 -7.86 27.47 10.67
CA SER A 178 -6.59 27.74 10.01
C SER A 178 -6.17 26.51 9.22
N GLY A 179 -5.28 26.68 8.25
CA GLY A 179 -4.60 25.55 7.62
C GLY A 179 -3.21 25.95 7.16
N ALA A 180 -2.36 24.94 7.02
CA ALA A 180 -1.05 25.09 6.44
C ALA A 180 -0.78 23.97 5.43
N PHE A 181 -0.22 24.34 4.29
CA PHE A 181 0.37 23.43 3.35
C PHE A 181 1.82 23.16 3.76
N LEU A 182 2.16 21.88 3.85
CA LEU A 182 3.40 21.36 4.39
C LEU A 182 4.23 20.74 3.26
N HIS A 183 5.48 21.15 3.17
CA HIS A 183 6.45 20.59 2.24
C HIS A 183 7.88 20.77 2.76
N ASN A 184 8.68 19.69 2.80
CA ASN A 184 10.07 19.70 3.27
C ASN A 184 10.27 20.37 4.64
N GLY A 185 9.36 20.11 5.59
CA GLY A 185 9.40 20.72 6.92
C GLY A 185 8.95 22.19 6.98
N HIS A 186 8.68 22.82 5.83
CA HIS A 186 8.14 24.17 5.78
C HIS A 186 6.61 24.13 5.83
N ALA A 187 6.03 25.08 6.56
CA ALA A 187 4.60 25.31 6.64
C ALA A 187 4.27 26.69 6.05
N THR A 188 3.40 26.72 5.04
CA THR A 188 2.84 27.98 4.51
C THR A 188 1.34 28.02 4.81
N PRO A 189 0.79 29.12 5.33
CA PRO A 189 -0.65 29.27 5.52
C PRO A 189 -1.44 29.01 4.23
N LEU A 190 -2.61 28.41 4.36
CA LEU A 190 -3.57 28.31 3.26
C LEU A 190 -4.26 29.65 3.04
N THR A 191 -4.45 30.02 1.77
CA THR A 191 -5.24 31.19 1.35
C THR A 191 -6.57 30.73 0.75
N ASP A 192 -7.62 31.52 0.94
CA ASP A 192 -9.00 31.26 0.48
C ASP A 192 -9.53 29.87 0.87
N ALA A 193 -9.13 29.43 2.05
CA ALA A 193 -9.41 28.08 2.52
C ALA A 193 -10.83 27.98 3.08
N ARG A 194 -11.55 26.92 2.70
CA ARG A 194 -12.90 26.61 3.18
C ARG A 194 -13.09 25.12 3.34
N VAL A 195 -13.93 24.73 4.29
CA VAL A 195 -14.31 23.33 4.51
C VAL A 195 -15.72 23.08 4.02
N GLU A 196 -15.93 21.95 3.37
CA GLU A 196 -17.22 21.49 2.90
C GLU A 196 -17.40 19.99 3.26
N PRO A 197 -18.58 19.57 3.75
CA PRO A 197 -19.74 20.40 4.11
C PRO A 197 -19.50 21.25 5.36
N ALA A 198 -20.30 22.32 5.55
CA ALA A 198 -20.25 23.17 6.75
C ALA A 198 -20.89 22.51 8.00
N MET A 199 -21.48 21.34 7.84
CA MET A 199 -22.07 20.53 8.91
C MET A 199 -21.55 19.10 8.77
N LEU A 200 -21.03 18.54 9.86
CA LEU A 200 -20.61 17.15 9.95
C LEU A 200 -21.82 16.29 10.36
N PRO A 201 -22.40 15.46 9.46
CA PRO A 201 -23.54 14.62 9.81
C PRO A 201 -23.16 13.53 10.84
N PRO A 202 -24.13 12.93 11.56
CA PRO A 202 -23.87 11.74 12.37
C PRO A 202 -23.33 10.58 11.54
N GLY A 203 -22.50 9.74 12.16
CA GLY A 203 -21.89 8.59 11.51
C GLY A 203 -20.63 8.94 10.72
N GLU A 204 -20.32 8.11 9.72
CA GLU A 204 -19.17 8.33 8.84
C GLU A 204 -19.53 9.25 7.68
N SER A 205 -18.65 10.20 7.37
CA SER A 205 -18.76 11.06 6.20
C SER A 205 -17.39 11.44 5.65
N GLU A 206 -17.40 12.02 4.46
CA GLU A 206 -16.22 12.68 3.89
C GLU A 206 -16.36 14.19 4.01
N LEU A 207 -15.22 14.87 4.19
CA LEU A 207 -15.11 16.31 4.10
C LEU A 207 -13.93 16.71 3.20
N GLU A 208 -14.08 17.85 2.55
CA GLU A 208 -13.09 18.44 1.67
C GLU A 208 -12.71 19.82 2.19
N VAL A 209 -11.41 20.10 2.29
CA VAL A 209 -10.89 21.45 2.50
C VAL A 209 -10.36 21.97 1.18
N ARG A 210 -11.02 22.97 0.61
CA ARG A 210 -10.57 23.69 -0.60
C ARG A 210 -9.72 24.88 -0.22
N PHE A 211 -8.77 25.24 -1.05
CA PHE A 211 -7.88 26.40 -0.88
C PHE A 211 -7.33 26.86 -2.23
N ALA A 212 -6.69 28.02 -2.28
CA ALA A 212 -6.05 28.50 -3.51
C ALA A 212 -5.02 27.47 -4.03
N PRO A 213 -5.08 27.06 -5.32
CA PRO A 213 -4.19 26.04 -5.84
C PRO A 213 -2.71 26.36 -5.63
N ARG A 214 -1.94 25.35 -5.22
CA ARG A 214 -0.48 25.41 -5.07
C ARG A 214 0.17 24.39 -5.98
N ASP A 215 1.32 24.78 -6.51
CA ASP A 215 2.13 23.92 -7.33
C ASP A 215 2.92 22.94 -6.44
N ALA A 216 2.82 21.65 -6.77
CA ALA A 216 3.54 20.57 -6.14
C ALA A 216 4.40 19.87 -7.20
N TYR A 217 5.71 19.93 -7.02
CA TYR A 217 6.68 19.38 -7.95
C TYR A 217 7.59 18.40 -7.24
N GLN A 218 7.65 17.15 -7.73
CA GLN A 218 8.55 16.15 -7.18
C GLN A 218 9.97 16.40 -7.73
N SER A 219 10.77 17.16 -6.97
CA SER A 219 12.22 17.29 -7.21
C SER A 219 13.01 16.27 -6.37
N TRP A 220 12.83 16.33 -5.05
CA TRP A 220 13.48 15.46 -4.06
C TRP A 220 12.49 14.80 -3.09
N ASN A 221 11.30 15.39 -2.95
CA ASN A 221 10.23 14.89 -2.10
C ASN A 221 8.97 14.71 -2.95
N ASP A 222 8.37 13.54 -2.83
CA ASP A 222 7.13 13.17 -3.50
C ASP A 222 5.89 13.40 -2.61
N ARG A 223 6.09 13.80 -1.35
CA ARG A 223 5.03 13.98 -0.36
C ARG A 223 4.80 15.43 -0.03
N PHE A 224 3.53 15.79 -0.11
CA PHE A 224 3.00 17.09 0.25
C PHE A 224 1.83 16.85 1.17
N SER A 225 1.63 17.70 2.16
CA SER A 225 0.54 17.52 3.10
C SER A 225 -0.16 18.84 3.40
N VAL A 226 -1.41 18.76 3.84
CA VAL A 226 -2.15 19.87 4.40
C VAL A 226 -2.59 19.49 5.79
N ARG A 227 -2.23 20.33 6.75
CA ARG A 227 -2.67 20.23 8.13
C ARG A 227 -3.64 21.38 8.40
N VAL A 228 -4.80 21.05 8.92
CA VAL A 228 -5.86 22.01 9.19
C VAL A 228 -6.24 21.97 10.64
N ARG A 229 -6.68 23.11 11.18
CA ARG A 229 -7.35 23.18 12.46
C ARG A 229 -8.83 23.36 12.19
N LEU A 230 -9.61 22.36 12.56
CA LEU A 230 -11.06 22.32 12.40
C LEU A 230 -11.73 22.41 13.76
N ARG A 231 -12.88 23.08 13.79
CA ARG A 231 -13.81 23.02 14.92
C ARG A 231 -15.07 22.28 14.49
N ALA A 232 -15.37 21.16 15.14
CA ALA A 232 -16.59 20.39 14.97
C ALA A 232 -17.44 20.50 16.25
N GLY A 233 -18.48 21.34 16.22
CA GLY A 233 -19.20 21.74 17.43
C GLY A 233 -18.26 22.43 18.42
N THR A 234 -18.05 21.81 19.59
CA THR A 234 -17.10 22.29 20.62
C THR A 234 -15.71 21.65 20.53
N GLN A 235 -15.53 20.67 19.63
CA GLN A 235 -14.30 19.89 19.53
C GLN A 235 -13.31 20.59 18.59
N GLU A 236 -12.06 20.75 19.01
CA GLU A 236 -10.98 21.24 18.17
C GLU A 236 -10.10 20.07 17.72
N LEU A 237 -9.89 19.95 16.41
CA LEU A 237 -9.20 18.83 15.78
C LEU A 237 -8.11 19.35 14.84
N VAL A 238 -6.97 18.65 14.79
CA VAL A 238 -5.85 19.01 13.90
C VAL A 238 -5.47 17.85 12.98
N PRO A 239 -6.33 17.46 12.02
CA PRO A 239 -6.02 16.38 11.10
C PRO A 239 -5.04 16.83 10.01
N GLN A 240 -4.43 15.85 9.36
CA GLN A 240 -3.53 16.04 8.22
C GLN A 240 -3.91 15.10 7.08
N ALA A 241 -3.87 15.61 5.85
CA ALA A 241 -4.06 14.88 4.61
C ALA A 241 -2.83 15.03 3.71
N GLN A 242 -2.55 14.03 2.88
CA GLN A 242 -1.32 13.89 2.11
C GLN A 242 -1.59 13.68 0.63
N TRP A 243 -0.71 14.19 -0.23
CA TRP A 243 -0.57 13.79 -1.62
C TRP A 243 0.79 13.12 -1.82
N SER A 244 0.78 12.05 -2.62
CA SER A 244 1.98 11.48 -3.25
C SER A 244 2.00 11.89 -4.72
N ILE A 245 3.05 12.60 -5.10
CA ILE A 245 3.25 13.18 -6.42
C ILE A 245 4.27 12.33 -7.16
N THR A 246 3.86 11.68 -8.24
CA THR A 246 4.73 10.86 -9.07
C THR A 246 5.14 11.59 -10.34
N ARG A 247 6.44 11.73 -10.55
CA ARG A 247 7.02 12.23 -11.79
C ARG A 247 6.94 11.17 -12.89
N VAL A 248 6.38 11.53 -14.03
CA VAL A 248 6.37 10.68 -15.23
C VAL A 248 7.30 11.25 -16.30
N THR A 249 8.14 10.39 -16.86
CA THR A 249 8.95 10.72 -18.04
C THR A 249 8.10 10.41 -19.27
N PRO A 250 7.88 11.36 -20.19
CA PRO A 250 7.19 11.06 -21.41
C PRO A 250 7.99 10.02 -22.20
N LEU A 251 7.31 8.97 -22.69
CA LEU A 251 7.92 8.02 -23.61
C LEU A 251 8.39 8.81 -24.84
N ARG A 252 9.68 8.70 -25.18
CA ARG A 252 10.20 9.27 -26.43
C ARG A 252 9.43 8.61 -27.58
N ARG A 253 8.72 9.42 -28.37
CA ARG A 253 8.13 8.98 -29.63
C ARG A 253 9.22 8.91 -30.70
#